data_AF-W9BRS6-F1
#
_entry.id   AF-W9BRS6-F1
#
_cell.length_a   1.000
_cell.length_b   1.000
_cell.length_c   1.000
_cell.angle_alpha   90.00
_cell.angle_beta   90.00
_cell.angle_gamma   90.00
#
_symmetry.space_group_name_H-M   'P 1'
#
loop_
_entity.id
_entity.type
_entity.pdbx_description
1 polymer ?
#
loop_
_entity_poly.entity_id
_entity_poly.type
_entity_poly.pdbx_seq_one_letter_code
_entity_poly.pdbx_strand_id
1 'polypeptide(L)'
;MGIREKEVASQPKLIGRNPDWSRDETVLLMHLYLSAPKAEKAHPEVVALSAILRAAGRRDGRAVLPSFRNPAGIAMRLRNFAKQDPNALAGRNIGLRPGGAIDQIVWEEFAGDRAALEAEAGRIRRSISGDDWQVQKRSSRGPAPTFGARTSRPVDGRCSVYILLVDGPLAVLAPDVESLEGFAVLKIGRTFDVDRRMAEMASGLPPGSGIRYIPIGLKLLASAAAAHAEERRLLVCAIAVAGRWVGNLPTHQWISSKLLWSIVDLSGCRCGSD
;
A
#
# COMPACT_ATOMS: atom_id res chain seq x y z
N MET A 1 -34.93 -13.52 -38.11
CA MET A 1 -34.82 -13.07 -36.70
C MET A 1 -33.68 -13.84 -36.07
N GLY A 2 -32.58 -13.17 -35.73
CA GLY A 2 -31.39 -13.82 -35.16
C GLY A 2 -30.09 -13.14 -35.56
N ILE A 3 -29.78 -12.00 -34.95
CA ILE A 3 -28.42 -11.44 -34.97
C ILE A 3 -27.71 -12.00 -33.73
N ARG A 4 -26.77 -12.93 -33.93
CA ARG A 4 -25.89 -13.44 -32.87
C ARG A 4 -24.83 -12.40 -32.51
N GLU A 5 -24.64 -12.23 -31.22
CA GLU A 5 -23.71 -11.32 -30.55
C GLU A 5 -22.27 -11.49 -31.04
N LYS A 6 -21.60 -10.36 -31.27
CA LYS A 6 -20.18 -10.32 -31.60
C LYS A 6 -19.34 -10.63 -30.36
N GLU A 7 -18.59 -11.71 -30.51
CA GLU A 7 -17.44 -12.20 -29.75
C GLU A 7 -16.54 -11.08 -29.21
N VAL A 8 -16.44 -11.00 -27.87
CA VAL A 8 -15.48 -10.16 -27.16
C VAL A 8 -14.12 -10.83 -27.23
N ALA A 9 -13.17 -10.22 -27.94
CA ALA A 9 -11.80 -10.70 -28.08
C ALA A 9 -11.14 -10.91 -26.70
N SER A 10 -10.91 -12.17 -26.34
CA SER A 10 -10.14 -12.53 -25.14
C SER A 10 -8.66 -12.29 -25.39
N GLN A 11 -8.01 -11.54 -24.50
CA GLN A 11 -6.57 -11.26 -24.59
C GLN A 11 -5.75 -12.55 -24.35
N PRO A 12 -4.62 -12.74 -25.07
CA PRO A 12 -3.82 -13.95 -24.96
C PRO A 12 -3.22 -14.08 -23.56
N LYS A 13 -3.46 -15.24 -22.93
CA LYS A 13 -2.98 -15.59 -21.59
C LYS A 13 -1.48 -15.89 -21.68
N LEU A 14 -0.63 -14.95 -21.27
CA LEU A 14 0.82 -15.19 -21.16
C LEU A 14 1.08 -16.28 -20.09
N ILE A 15 1.47 -17.47 -20.52
CA ILE A 15 1.71 -18.63 -19.64
C ILE A 15 3.17 -18.62 -19.19
N GLY A 16 3.42 -18.11 -17.98
CA GLY A 16 4.68 -18.28 -17.26
C GLY A 16 4.41 -18.66 -15.80
N ARG A 17 5.27 -19.50 -15.20
CA ARG A 17 5.16 -19.87 -13.79
C ARG A 17 5.62 -18.68 -12.94
N ASN A 18 4.80 -18.24 -12.00
CA ASN A 18 5.24 -17.25 -11.01
C ASN A 18 6.39 -17.83 -10.18
N PRO A 19 7.41 -17.02 -9.84
CA PRO A 19 8.45 -17.46 -8.93
C PRO A 19 7.89 -17.78 -7.55
N ASP A 20 8.64 -18.60 -6.82
CA ASP A 20 8.30 -19.01 -5.47
C ASP A 20 8.31 -17.79 -4.52
N TRP A 21 7.61 -17.89 -3.39
CA TRP A 21 7.52 -16.81 -2.40
C TRP A 21 8.85 -16.66 -1.67
N SER A 22 9.37 -15.43 -1.57
CA SER A 22 10.56 -15.15 -0.77
C SER A 22 10.22 -15.07 0.73
N ARG A 23 11.25 -15.05 1.58
CA ARG A 23 11.09 -14.76 3.01
C ARG A 23 10.37 -13.42 3.22
N ASP A 24 10.86 -12.36 2.60
CA ASP A 24 10.33 -11.01 2.77
C ASP A 24 8.87 -10.89 2.32
N GLU A 25 8.50 -11.52 1.19
CA GLU A 25 7.10 -11.59 0.75
C GLU A 25 6.22 -12.33 1.77
N THR A 26 6.74 -13.41 2.36
CA THR A 26 6.04 -14.23 3.36
C THR A 26 5.92 -13.49 4.71
N VAL A 27 6.91 -12.69 5.11
CA VAL A 27 6.83 -11.83 6.30
C VAL A 27 5.72 -10.81 6.14
N LEU A 28 5.62 -10.14 4.98
CA LEU A 28 4.53 -9.20 4.72
C LEU A 28 3.16 -9.89 4.67
N LEU A 29 3.10 -11.13 4.16
CA LEU A 29 1.89 -11.95 4.19
C LEU A 29 1.48 -12.33 5.62
N MET A 30 2.43 -12.76 6.48
CA MET A 30 2.17 -13.07 7.88
C MET A 30 1.68 -11.84 8.64
N HIS A 31 2.31 -10.69 8.41
CA HIS A 31 1.88 -9.43 8.97
C HIS A 31 0.42 -9.12 8.62
N LEU A 32 0.03 -9.31 7.36
CA LEU A 32 -1.36 -9.19 6.90
C LEU A 32 -2.28 -10.26 7.53
N TYR A 33 -1.82 -11.51 7.62
CA TYR A 33 -2.60 -12.62 8.16
C TYR A 33 -3.04 -12.35 9.60
N LEU A 34 -2.12 -11.90 10.46
CA LEU A 34 -2.43 -11.64 11.86
C LEU A 34 -3.40 -10.47 12.07
N SER A 35 -3.39 -9.48 11.17
CA SER A 35 -4.33 -8.34 11.23
C SER A 35 -5.68 -8.66 10.58
N ALA A 36 -5.70 -9.42 9.49
CA ALA A 36 -6.91 -9.71 8.71
C ALA A 36 -6.90 -11.14 8.13
N PRO A 37 -7.05 -12.19 8.96
CA PRO A 37 -6.87 -13.59 8.55
C PRO A 37 -7.96 -14.11 7.59
N LYS A 38 -9.06 -13.36 7.44
CA LYS A 38 -10.19 -13.65 6.53
C LYS A 38 -10.23 -12.69 5.33
N ALA A 39 -9.16 -11.93 5.10
CA ALA A 39 -9.12 -10.97 4.01
C ALA A 39 -9.20 -11.68 2.65
N GLU A 40 -10.24 -11.33 1.90
CA GLU A 40 -10.47 -11.82 0.54
C GLU A 40 -9.84 -10.88 -0.50
N LYS A 41 -9.87 -11.27 -1.78
CA LYS A 41 -9.19 -10.55 -2.89
C LYS A 41 -9.52 -9.05 -3.02
N ALA A 42 -10.68 -8.62 -2.54
CA ALA A 42 -11.12 -7.22 -2.59
C ALA A 42 -10.80 -6.44 -1.30
N HIS A 43 -10.23 -7.11 -0.29
CA HIS A 43 -9.87 -6.48 0.97
C HIS A 43 -8.80 -5.41 0.72
N PRO A 44 -8.95 -4.19 1.28
CA PRO A 44 -8.02 -3.09 1.07
C PRO A 44 -6.55 -3.47 1.27
N GLU A 45 -6.22 -4.09 2.40
CA GLU A 45 -4.85 -4.51 2.72
C GLU A 45 -4.29 -5.59 1.77
N VAL A 46 -5.15 -6.44 1.19
CA VAL A 46 -4.74 -7.42 0.17
C VAL A 46 -4.39 -6.72 -1.15
N VAL A 47 -5.19 -5.73 -1.53
CA VAL A 47 -4.91 -4.89 -2.72
C VAL A 47 -3.64 -4.08 -2.51
N ALA A 48 -3.45 -3.51 -1.31
CA ALA A 48 -2.25 -2.76 -0.94
C ALA A 48 -0.99 -3.65 -1.02
N LEU A 49 -1.03 -4.84 -0.41
CA LEU A 49 0.09 -5.78 -0.46
C LEU A 49 0.37 -6.24 -1.91
N SER A 50 -0.67 -6.49 -2.71
CA SER A 50 -0.52 -6.79 -4.14
C SER A 50 0.23 -5.68 -4.87
N ALA A 51 -0.16 -4.42 -4.66
CA ALA A 51 0.50 -3.29 -5.31
C ALA A 51 1.99 -3.21 -4.95
N ILE A 52 2.31 -3.38 -3.65
CA ILE A 52 3.68 -3.34 -3.12
C ILE A 52 4.53 -4.48 -3.70
N LEU A 53 4.07 -5.72 -3.62
CA LEU A 53 4.83 -6.88 -4.11
C LEU A 53 5.02 -6.86 -5.63
N ARG A 54 4.00 -6.43 -6.37
CA ARG A 54 4.08 -6.28 -7.83
C ARG A 54 5.06 -5.18 -8.23
N ALA A 55 5.19 -4.11 -7.44
CA ALA A 55 6.21 -3.08 -7.64
C ALA A 55 7.62 -3.66 -7.43
N ALA A 56 7.86 -4.32 -6.30
CA ALA A 56 9.14 -4.96 -6.01
C ALA A 56 9.57 -5.97 -7.09
N GLY A 57 8.63 -6.80 -7.57
CA GLY A 57 8.92 -7.76 -8.63
C GLY A 57 9.40 -7.11 -9.94
N ARG A 58 8.88 -5.92 -10.30
CA ARG A 58 9.35 -5.20 -11.49
C ARG A 58 10.78 -4.70 -11.32
N ARG A 59 11.16 -4.25 -10.12
CA ARG A 59 12.52 -3.79 -9.79
C ARG A 59 13.55 -4.89 -9.96
N ASP A 60 13.24 -6.08 -9.47
CA ASP A 60 14.10 -7.25 -9.54
C ASP A 60 14.22 -7.81 -10.98
N GLY A 61 13.73 -7.07 -12.00
CA GLY A 61 13.74 -7.50 -13.40
C GLY A 61 12.79 -8.65 -13.70
N ARG A 62 11.83 -8.96 -12.82
CA ARG A 62 10.93 -10.09 -13.01
C ARG A 62 9.81 -9.73 -13.97
N ALA A 63 9.40 -10.71 -14.78
CA ALA A 63 8.18 -10.61 -15.57
C ALA A 63 6.95 -10.59 -14.64
N VAL A 64 6.37 -9.40 -14.43
CA VAL A 64 5.17 -9.23 -13.60
C VAL A 64 3.91 -9.54 -14.43
N LEU A 65 3.63 -10.84 -14.55
CA LEU A 65 2.42 -11.35 -15.21
C LEU A 65 1.14 -10.86 -14.49
N PRO A 66 -0.04 -10.88 -15.13
CA PRO A 66 -1.31 -10.59 -14.47
C PRO A 66 -1.59 -11.48 -13.24
N SER A 67 -0.98 -12.67 -13.21
CA SER A 67 -1.04 -13.63 -12.09
C SER A 67 -0.03 -13.32 -10.97
N PHE A 68 1.01 -12.53 -11.20
CA PHE A 68 2.10 -12.33 -10.24
C PHE A 68 1.63 -11.56 -9.01
N ARG A 69 1.62 -12.19 -7.83
CA ARG A 69 1.25 -11.55 -6.54
C ARG A 69 -0.01 -10.68 -6.63
N ASN A 70 -0.98 -11.08 -7.46
CA ASN A 70 -2.22 -10.35 -7.64
C ASN A 70 -3.14 -10.53 -6.41
N PRO A 71 -4.19 -9.72 -6.23
CA PRO A 71 -5.00 -9.77 -5.01
C PRO A 71 -5.65 -11.13 -4.77
N ALA A 72 -6.07 -11.83 -5.83
CA ALA A 72 -6.63 -13.18 -5.73
C ALA A 72 -5.59 -14.21 -5.26
N GLY A 73 -4.36 -14.12 -5.75
CA GLY A 73 -3.23 -14.95 -5.36
C GLY A 73 -2.81 -14.72 -3.91
N ILE A 74 -2.85 -13.47 -3.44
CA ILE A 74 -2.56 -13.12 -2.04
C ILE A 74 -3.65 -13.67 -1.12
N ALA A 75 -4.94 -13.47 -1.43
CA ALA A 75 -6.03 -14.03 -0.64
C ALA A 75 -5.96 -15.56 -0.55
N MET A 76 -5.65 -16.22 -1.67
CA MET A 76 -5.38 -17.65 -1.67
C MET A 76 -4.17 -18.01 -0.78
N ARG A 77 -3.10 -17.22 -0.83
CA ARG A 77 -1.92 -17.44 -0.01
C ARG A 77 -2.19 -17.28 1.48
N LEU A 78 -3.00 -16.30 1.89
CA LEU A 78 -3.45 -16.14 3.28
C LEU A 78 -4.17 -17.39 3.80
N ARG A 79 -5.07 -17.96 2.99
CA ARG A 79 -5.77 -19.21 3.36
C ARG A 79 -4.81 -20.39 3.51
N ASN A 80 -3.78 -20.48 2.67
CA ASN A 80 -2.76 -21.52 2.80
C ASN A 80 -1.87 -21.30 4.03
N PHE A 81 -1.50 -20.05 4.30
CA PHE A 81 -0.64 -19.66 5.41
C PHE A 81 -1.29 -19.96 6.77
N ALA A 82 -2.63 -19.91 6.85
CA ALA A 82 -3.39 -20.31 8.04
C ALA A 82 -3.13 -21.75 8.51
N LYS A 83 -2.50 -22.62 7.70
CA LYS A 83 -2.08 -23.96 8.13
C LYS A 83 -1.01 -23.94 9.21
N GLN A 84 -0.20 -22.87 9.29
CA GLN A 84 0.85 -22.75 10.30
C GLN A 84 0.31 -22.29 11.64
N ASP A 85 -0.88 -21.71 11.65
CA ASP A 85 -1.52 -21.20 12.85
C ASP A 85 -2.26 -22.32 13.60
N PRO A 86 -1.78 -22.72 14.80
CA PRO A 86 -2.45 -23.75 15.60
C PRO A 86 -3.88 -23.36 16.02
N ASN A 87 -4.18 -22.05 16.03
CA ASN A 87 -5.48 -21.51 16.40
C ASN A 87 -6.38 -21.22 15.19
N ALA A 88 -5.96 -21.61 13.97
CA ALA A 88 -6.77 -21.39 12.79
C ALA A 88 -8.11 -22.11 12.86
N LEU A 89 -9.18 -21.40 12.53
CA LEU A 89 -10.54 -21.97 12.43
C LEU A 89 -10.56 -23.15 11.45
N ALA A 90 -11.01 -24.31 11.94
CA ALA A 90 -11.09 -25.55 11.17
C ALA A 90 -11.86 -25.38 9.86
N GLY A 91 -11.36 -26.01 8.78
CA GLY A 91 -12.03 -26.08 7.48
C GLY A 91 -11.62 -25.03 6.43
N ARG A 92 -10.79 -24.04 6.77
CA ARG A 92 -10.39 -22.94 5.86
C ARG A 92 -9.37 -23.31 4.77
N ASN A 93 -8.74 -24.47 4.91
CA ASN A 93 -7.59 -24.94 4.15
C ASN A 93 -7.86 -26.26 3.38
N ILE A 94 -9.12 -26.73 3.38
CA ILE A 94 -9.55 -27.97 2.73
C ILE A 94 -9.37 -27.84 1.20
N GLY A 95 -8.68 -28.81 0.60
CA GLY A 95 -8.43 -28.87 -0.85
C GLY A 95 -7.31 -27.95 -1.38
N LEU A 96 -6.64 -27.19 -0.52
CA LEU A 96 -5.57 -26.27 -0.91
C LEU A 96 -4.18 -26.94 -0.79
N ARG A 97 -3.32 -26.72 -1.80
CA ARG A 97 -1.93 -27.24 -1.78
C ARG A 97 -1.18 -26.76 -0.52
N PRO A 98 -0.26 -27.56 0.04
CA PRO A 98 0.58 -27.13 1.16
C PRO A 98 1.30 -25.81 0.88
N GLY A 99 1.56 -25.05 1.95
CA GLY A 99 2.50 -23.93 1.90
C GLY A 99 3.91 -24.40 1.50
N GLY A 100 4.75 -23.49 1.00
CA GLY A 100 6.18 -23.78 0.88
C GLY A 100 6.85 -23.81 2.26
N ALA A 101 8.02 -24.43 2.38
CA ALA A 101 8.79 -24.49 3.63
C ALA A 101 9.05 -23.11 4.24
N ILE A 102 9.09 -22.06 3.41
CA ILE A 102 9.26 -20.68 3.84
C ILE A 102 8.13 -20.18 4.75
N ASP A 103 6.91 -20.68 4.60
CA ASP A 103 5.79 -20.30 5.46
C ASP A 103 6.03 -20.74 6.91
N GLN A 104 6.56 -21.96 7.08
CA GLN A 104 6.87 -22.52 8.39
C GLN A 104 8.02 -21.75 9.04
N ILE A 105 9.08 -21.48 8.29
CA ILE A 105 10.24 -20.72 8.77
C ILE A 105 9.81 -19.35 9.30
N VAL A 106 9.03 -18.60 8.51
CA VAL A 106 8.55 -17.28 8.92
C VAL A 106 7.59 -17.36 10.11
N TRP A 107 6.74 -18.39 10.17
CA TRP A 107 5.87 -18.60 11.32
C TRP A 107 6.67 -18.86 12.60
N GLU A 108 7.62 -19.80 12.57
CA GLU A 108 8.49 -20.13 13.71
C GLU A 108 9.30 -18.91 14.18
N GLU A 109 9.76 -18.08 13.23
CA GLU A 109 10.54 -16.89 13.52
C GLU A 109 9.73 -15.81 14.27
N PHE A 110 8.44 -15.65 13.95
CA PHE A 110 7.67 -14.46 14.36
C PHE A 110 6.38 -14.73 15.14
N ALA A 111 5.91 -15.98 15.23
CA ALA A 111 4.61 -16.28 15.87
C ALA A 111 4.57 -15.90 17.36
N GLY A 112 5.73 -15.95 18.03
CA GLY A 112 5.87 -15.57 19.44
C GLY A 112 6.22 -14.10 19.68
N ASP A 113 6.60 -13.33 18.65
CA ASP A 113 7.07 -11.95 18.80
C ASP A 113 6.46 -11.03 17.74
N ARG A 114 5.31 -10.47 18.10
CA ARG A 114 4.58 -9.53 17.23
C ARG A 114 5.37 -8.24 16.98
N ALA A 115 6.15 -7.76 17.95
CA ALA A 115 6.91 -6.53 17.81
C ALA A 115 8.07 -6.71 16.82
N ALA A 116 8.76 -7.86 16.86
CA ALA A 116 9.78 -8.21 15.88
C ALA A 116 9.20 -8.32 14.46
N LEU A 117 8.02 -8.93 14.31
CA LEU A 117 7.32 -9.02 13.03
C LEU A 117 6.99 -7.64 12.46
N GLU A 118 6.48 -6.73 13.30
CA GLU A 118 6.15 -5.37 12.89
C GLU A 118 7.39 -4.58 12.48
N ALA A 119 8.48 -4.70 13.25
CA ALA A 119 9.76 -4.08 12.93
C ALA A 119 10.31 -4.58 11.58
N GLU A 120 10.26 -5.89 11.35
CA GLU A 120 10.76 -6.53 10.13
C GLU A 120 9.88 -6.21 8.92
N ALA A 121 8.55 -6.28 9.06
CA ALA A 121 7.62 -5.87 8.01
C ALA A 121 7.83 -4.39 7.64
N GLY A 122 8.07 -3.53 8.63
CA GLY A 122 8.45 -2.14 8.43
C GLY A 122 9.77 -1.99 7.66
N ARG A 123 10.81 -2.76 8.02
CA ARG A 123 12.11 -2.77 7.32
C ARG A 123 11.95 -3.22 5.87
N ILE A 124 11.21 -4.29 5.62
CA ILE A 124 10.95 -4.81 4.28
C ILE A 124 10.18 -3.77 3.45
N ARG A 125 9.11 -3.18 4.00
CA ARG A 125 8.37 -2.10 3.32
C ARG A 125 9.28 -0.92 2.99
N ARG A 126 10.19 -0.53 3.89
CA ARG A 126 11.21 0.48 3.60
C ARG A 126 12.18 0.06 2.51
N SER A 127 12.56 -1.21 2.46
CA SER A 127 13.41 -1.74 1.38
C SER A 127 12.72 -1.75 0.02
N ILE A 128 11.37 -1.78 0.01
CA ILE A 128 10.52 -1.63 -1.16
C ILE A 128 10.17 -0.14 -1.32
N SER A 129 11.18 0.69 -1.59
CA SER A 129 11.01 2.14 -1.72
C SER A 129 10.64 2.61 -3.14
N GLY A 130 9.94 3.75 -3.22
CA GLY A 130 9.29 4.33 -4.40
C GLY A 130 10.11 4.77 -5.61
N ASP A 131 11.36 4.33 -5.77
CA ASP A 131 12.13 4.50 -7.02
C ASP A 131 11.56 3.65 -8.17
N ASP A 132 10.68 2.70 -7.83
CA ASP A 132 10.09 1.70 -8.72
C ASP A 132 8.86 2.19 -9.50
N TRP A 133 8.37 3.39 -9.17
CA TRP A 133 7.42 4.01 -10.05
C TRP A 133 8.19 4.57 -11.25
N GLN A 134 7.99 4.00 -12.45
CA GLN A 134 8.69 4.48 -13.65
C GLN A 134 8.70 5.99 -13.68
N VAL A 135 9.90 6.59 -13.64
CA VAL A 135 10.08 8.03 -13.83
C VAL A 135 9.31 8.39 -15.08
N GLN A 136 8.20 9.09 -14.88
CA GLN A 136 7.36 9.49 -15.98
C GLN A 136 8.18 10.45 -16.82
N LYS A 137 8.61 10.02 -18.01
CA LYS A 137 9.40 10.83 -18.94
C LYS A 137 8.67 12.09 -19.43
N ARG A 138 7.40 12.29 -19.07
CA ARG A 138 6.63 13.50 -19.39
C ARG A 138 6.86 14.54 -18.30
N SER A 139 7.42 15.68 -18.69
CA SER A 139 7.74 16.81 -17.81
C SER A 139 6.51 17.49 -17.17
N SER A 140 5.30 17.32 -17.71
CA SER A 140 4.06 17.87 -17.12
C SER A 140 2.81 17.09 -17.56
N ARG A 141 1.85 16.93 -16.63
CA ARG A 141 0.51 16.37 -16.85
C ARG A 141 -0.60 17.29 -16.37
N GLY A 142 -0.25 18.46 -15.81
CA GLY A 142 -1.23 19.49 -15.57
C GLY A 142 -1.83 19.93 -16.91
N PRO A 143 -3.11 20.29 -16.96
CA PRO A 143 -3.58 21.03 -18.12
C PRO A 143 -2.64 22.22 -18.36
N ALA A 144 -2.29 22.45 -19.63
CA ALA A 144 -1.49 23.60 -19.98
C ALA A 144 -2.12 24.87 -19.39
N PRO A 145 -1.32 25.83 -18.91
CA PRO A 145 -1.86 27.13 -18.52
C PRO A 145 -2.66 27.69 -19.70
N THR A 146 -3.95 27.89 -19.50
CA THR A 146 -4.85 28.44 -20.52
C THR A 146 -5.47 29.72 -20.00
N PHE A 147 -5.52 30.75 -20.85
CA PHE A 147 -6.30 31.94 -20.60
C PHE A 147 -7.80 31.65 -20.78
N GLY A 148 -8.64 32.24 -19.92
CA GLY A 148 -10.09 32.10 -20.01
C GLY A 148 -10.71 31.02 -19.12
N ALA A 149 -12.03 30.83 -19.25
CA ALA A 149 -12.80 29.94 -18.41
C ALA A 149 -12.55 28.47 -18.77
N ARG A 150 -12.27 27.66 -17.75
CA ARG A 150 -12.10 26.21 -17.86
C ARG A 150 -13.25 25.51 -17.15
N THR A 151 -14.00 24.69 -17.87
CA THR A 151 -15.06 23.87 -17.30
C THR A 151 -14.57 22.44 -17.14
N SER A 152 -14.58 21.92 -15.92
CA SER A 152 -14.34 20.50 -15.65
C SER A 152 -15.59 19.88 -15.06
N ARG A 153 -15.99 18.71 -15.57
CA ARG A 153 -17.09 17.92 -15.00
C ARG A 153 -16.52 16.71 -14.26
N PRO A 154 -16.31 16.80 -12.93
CA PRO A 154 -15.88 15.63 -12.18
C PRO A 154 -16.98 14.57 -12.24
N VAL A 155 -16.59 13.34 -12.58
CA VAL A 155 -17.45 12.16 -12.49
C VAL A 155 -17.02 11.39 -11.26
N ASP A 156 -17.95 11.17 -10.33
CA ASP A 156 -17.65 10.41 -9.13
C ASP A 156 -17.38 8.94 -9.49
N GLY A 157 -16.58 8.27 -8.67
CA GLY A 157 -16.18 6.89 -8.89
C GLY A 157 -15.30 6.36 -7.79
N ARG A 158 -14.90 5.10 -7.94
CA ARG A 158 -14.03 4.42 -6.99
C ARG A 158 -12.73 5.20 -6.82
N CYS A 159 -12.42 5.56 -5.58
CA CYS A 159 -11.29 6.42 -5.25
C CYS A 159 -10.55 5.83 -4.05
N SER A 160 -9.23 5.87 -4.07
CA SER A 160 -8.40 5.33 -3.01
C SER A 160 -7.89 6.44 -2.10
N VAL A 161 -7.82 6.17 -0.80
CA VAL A 161 -7.03 6.91 0.16
C VAL A 161 -5.72 6.17 0.38
N TYR A 162 -4.61 6.87 0.40
CA TYR A 162 -3.27 6.31 0.64
C TYR A 162 -2.60 7.00 1.82
N ILE A 163 -1.71 6.25 2.48
CA ILE A 163 -0.76 6.74 3.46
C ILE A 163 0.63 6.36 2.94
N LEU A 164 1.49 7.36 2.82
CA LEU A 164 2.87 7.19 2.37
C LEU A 164 3.80 7.59 3.51
N LEU A 165 4.76 6.73 3.84
CA LEU A 165 5.93 7.13 4.61
C LEU A 165 6.86 7.91 3.69
N VAL A 166 7.32 9.06 4.16
CA VAL A 166 8.46 9.76 3.59
C VAL A 166 9.68 9.27 4.34
N ASP A 167 10.57 8.61 3.62
CA ASP A 167 11.81 8.04 4.12
C ASP A 167 13.00 8.81 3.53
N GLY A 168 14.14 8.84 4.22
CA GLY A 168 15.36 9.53 3.78
C GLY A 168 15.87 10.61 4.74
N PRO A 169 16.70 11.55 4.28
CA PRO A 169 17.26 12.62 5.12
C PRO A 169 16.21 13.69 5.43
N LEU A 170 15.29 13.37 6.34
CA LEU A 170 14.09 14.20 6.63
C LEU A 170 14.40 15.59 7.16
N ALA A 171 15.59 15.82 7.72
CA ALA A 171 16.06 17.15 8.11
C ALA A 171 16.05 18.15 6.93
N VAL A 172 16.22 17.67 5.68
CA VAL A 172 16.12 18.50 4.47
C VAL A 172 14.70 18.99 4.24
N LEU A 173 13.69 18.21 4.63
CA LEU A 173 12.28 18.56 4.45
C LEU A 173 11.74 19.45 5.58
N ALA A 174 12.44 19.50 6.71
CA ALA A 174 12.06 20.31 7.87
C ALA A 174 13.31 20.86 8.58
N PRO A 175 14.00 21.83 7.94
CA PRO A 175 15.22 22.40 8.49
C PRO A 175 14.99 23.11 9.83
N ASP A 176 13.77 23.58 10.08
CA ASP A 176 13.39 24.30 11.31
C ASP A 176 12.92 23.37 12.44
N VAL A 177 12.96 22.04 12.26
CA VAL A 177 12.57 21.08 13.29
C VAL A 177 13.82 20.57 14.02
N GLU A 178 13.89 20.89 15.31
CA GLU A 178 15.06 20.69 16.18
C GLU A 178 15.52 19.22 16.28
N SER A 179 14.59 18.26 16.28
CA SER A 179 14.90 16.84 16.13
C SER A 179 13.70 16.06 15.57
N LEU A 180 14.00 15.10 14.70
CA LEU A 180 13.04 14.13 14.14
C LEU A 180 13.22 12.73 14.73
N GLU A 181 14.08 12.60 15.74
CA GLU A 181 14.35 11.32 16.36
C GLU A 181 13.08 10.75 17.01
N GLY A 182 12.75 9.50 16.67
CA GLY A 182 11.51 8.86 17.14
C GLY A 182 10.24 9.27 16.39
N PHE A 183 10.33 10.13 15.37
CA PHE A 183 9.21 10.52 14.50
C PHE A 183 9.34 9.92 13.09
N ALA A 184 8.20 9.72 12.46
CA ALA A 184 8.03 9.35 11.06
C ALA A 184 7.25 10.45 10.34
N VAL A 185 7.58 10.67 9.06
CA VAL A 185 6.86 11.65 8.22
C VAL A 185 5.91 10.91 7.32
N LEU A 186 4.64 11.25 7.38
CA LEU A 186 3.61 10.69 6.53
C LEU A 186 3.03 11.71 5.56
N LYS A 187 2.60 11.21 4.42
CA LYS A 187 1.75 11.92 3.48
C LYS A 187 0.48 11.13 3.27
N ILE A 188 -0.63 11.72 3.68
CA ILE A 188 -1.97 11.18 3.50
C ILE A 188 -2.61 11.88 2.31
N GLY A 189 -3.26 11.13 1.44
CA GLY A 189 -3.96 11.71 0.32
C GLY A 189 -4.95 10.77 -0.34
N ARG A 190 -5.63 11.26 -1.37
CA ARG A 190 -6.55 10.47 -2.20
C ARG A 190 -6.21 10.50 -3.69
N THR A 191 -6.60 9.47 -4.42
CA THR A 191 -6.44 9.37 -5.87
C THR A 191 -7.37 8.32 -6.48
N PHE A 192 -7.86 8.58 -7.70
CA PHE A 192 -8.55 7.59 -8.53
C PHE A 192 -7.58 6.61 -9.20
N ASP A 193 -6.32 6.98 -9.29
CA ASP A 193 -5.26 6.22 -9.95
C ASP A 193 -4.02 6.27 -9.06
N VAL A 194 -3.85 5.19 -8.28
CA VAL A 194 -2.77 5.03 -7.31
C VAL A 194 -1.44 5.04 -8.03
N ASP A 195 -1.41 4.30 -9.12
CA ASP A 195 -0.28 4.10 -9.97
C ASP A 195 0.23 5.45 -10.48
N ARG A 196 -0.62 6.20 -11.20
CA ARG A 196 -0.30 7.58 -11.61
C ARG A 196 0.16 8.46 -10.45
N ARG A 197 -0.48 8.36 -9.29
CA ARG A 197 -0.17 9.25 -8.17
C ARG A 197 1.21 8.98 -7.58
N MET A 198 1.59 7.71 -7.44
CA MET A 198 2.94 7.34 -7.01
C MET A 198 3.98 7.85 -8.00
N ALA A 199 3.65 7.86 -9.30
CA ALA A 199 4.48 8.49 -10.34
C ALA A 199 4.80 9.93 -10.09
N GLU A 200 3.73 10.71 -9.94
CA GLU A 200 3.82 12.16 -9.84
C GLU A 200 4.62 12.55 -8.60
N MET A 201 4.46 11.77 -7.54
CA MET A 201 5.20 11.97 -6.30
C MET A 201 6.68 11.61 -6.41
N ALA A 202 7.01 10.46 -7.00
CA ALA A 202 8.40 10.05 -7.21
C ALA A 202 9.14 10.99 -8.17
N SER A 203 8.49 11.44 -9.25
CA SER A 203 9.09 12.34 -10.24
C SER A 203 9.37 13.76 -9.72
N GLY A 204 8.74 14.16 -8.62
CA GLY A 204 8.92 15.48 -8.02
C GLY A 204 10.17 15.62 -7.16
N LEU A 205 10.88 14.52 -6.89
CA LEU A 205 12.07 14.53 -6.03
C LEU A 205 13.35 14.66 -6.88
N PRO A 206 14.34 15.47 -6.45
CA PRO A 206 15.63 15.55 -7.13
C PRO A 206 16.32 14.17 -7.15
N PRO A 207 16.92 13.78 -8.30
CA PRO A 207 17.76 12.59 -8.35
C PRO A 207 18.86 12.64 -7.29
N GLY A 208 19.06 11.54 -6.57
CA GLY A 208 20.08 11.44 -5.52
C GLY A 208 19.73 12.07 -4.17
N SER A 209 18.52 12.64 -4.00
CA SER A 209 18.08 13.22 -2.72
C SER A 209 17.98 12.21 -1.56
N GLY A 210 17.92 10.91 -1.87
CA GLY A 210 17.71 9.84 -0.88
C GLY A 210 16.31 9.86 -0.24
N ILE A 211 15.45 10.81 -0.61
CA ILE A 211 14.07 10.92 -0.14
C ILE A 211 13.19 9.99 -0.97
N ARG A 212 12.32 9.21 -0.32
CA ARG A 212 11.48 8.22 -0.98
C ARG A 212 10.07 8.24 -0.41
N TYR A 213 9.08 8.09 -1.28
CA TYR A 213 7.69 7.89 -0.88
C TYR A 213 7.37 6.40 -0.86
N ILE A 214 7.02 5.88 0.30
CA ILE A 214 6.82 4.45 0.53
C ILE A 214 5.35 4.21 0.91
N PRO A 215 4.57 3.49 0.08
CA PRO A 215 3.20 3.18 0.42
C PRO A 215 3.13 2.22 1.60
N ILE A 216 2.58 2.73 2.71
CA ILE A 216 2.39 1.96 3.93
C ILE A 216 0.92 1.65 4.21
N GLY A 217 -0.02 2.35 3.57
CA GLY A 217 -1.46 2.07 3.64
C GLY A 217 -2.21 2.49 2.37
N LEU A 218 -3.22 1.71 1.98
CA LEU A 218 -4.08 2.02 0.84
C LEU A 218 -5.50 1.45 1.06
N LYS A 219 -6.51 2.31 0.95
CA LYS A 219 -7.93 1.94 1.07
C LYS A 219 -8.72 2.39 -0.14
N LEU A 220 -9.23 1.43 -0.90
CA LEU A 220 -10.15 1.69 -2.01
C LEU A 220 -11.56 1.88 -1.48
N LEU A 221 -12.21 2.97 -1.87
CA LEU A 221 -13.55 3.35 -1.44
C LEU A 221 -14.49 3.48 -2.64
N ALA A 222 -15.79 3.34 -2.38
CA ALA A 222 -16.82 3.28 -3.42
C ALA A 222 -16.96 4.61 -4.20
N SER A 223 -16.65 5.74 -3.56
CA SER A 223 -16.78 7.08 -4.14
C SER A 223 -15.65 8.01 -3.70
N ALA A 224 -15.46 9.09 -4.44
CA ALA A 224 -14.57 10.19 -4.10
C ALA A 224 -15.00 10.92 -2.83
N ALA A 225 -16.31 11.02 -2.60
CA ALA A 225 -16.85 11.59 -1.36
C ALA A 225 -16.46 10.73 -0.14
N ALA A 226 -16.57 9.40 -0.24
CA ALA A 226 -16.13 8.48 0.81
C ALA A 226 -14.61 8.58 1.03
N ALA A 227 -13.82 8.65 -0.04
CA ALA A 227 -12.37 8.86 0.05
C ALA A 227 -12.00 10.21 0.69
N HIS A 228 -12.74 11.28 0.39
CA HIS A 228 -12.54 12.57 1.03
C HIS A 228 -12.85 12.52 2.53
N ALA A 229 -13.97 11.90 2.92
CA ALA A 229 -14.34 11.74 4.32
C ALA A 229 -13.28 10.92 5.09
N GLU A 230 -12.80 9.82 4.51
CA GLU A 230 -11.79 8.97 5.14
C GLU A 230 -10.42 9.66 5.23
N GLU A 231 -9.99 10.38 4.20
CA GLU A 231 -8.75 11.18 4.26
C GLU A 231 -8.84 12.20 5.39
N ARG A 232 -9.94 12.95 5.51
CA ARG A 232 -10.15 13.92 6.59
C ARG A 232 -10.10 13.25 7.96
N ARG A 233 -10.76 12.10 8.11
CA ARG A 233 -10.74 11.33 9.36
C ARG A 233 -9.31 10.98 9.74
N LEU A 234 -8.53 10.42 8.81
CA LEU A 234 -7.13 10.06 9.06
C LEU A 234 -6.27 11.29 9.40
N LEU A 235 -6.46 12.41 8.70
CA LEU A 235 -5.74 13.66 9.00
C LEU A 235 -6.03 14.16 10.42
N VAL A 236 -7.30 14.10 10.86
CA VAL A 236 -7.70 14.49 12.23
C VAL A 236 -7.08 13.56 13.27
N CYS A 237 -7.18 12.24 13.07
CA CYS A 237 -6.66 11.29 14.04
C CYS A 237 -5.12 11.34 14.11
N ALA A 238 -4.45 11.62 12.98
CA ALA A 238 -3.02 11.89 12.97
C ALA A 238 -2.64 13.13 13.78
N ILE A 239 -3.41 14.22 13.69
CA ILE A 239 -3.18 15.43 14.50
C ILE A 239 -3.35 15.13 16.00
N ALA A 240 -4.44 14.44 16.37
CA ALA A 240 -4.72 14.09 17.76
C ALA A 240 -3.61 13.22 18.39
N VAL A 241 -2.99 12.37 17.58
CA VAL A 241 -1.98 11.40 18.01
C VAL A 241 -0.55 11.98 17.98
N ALA A 242 -0.24 12.87 17.04
CA ALA A 242 1.12 13.37 16.82
C ALA A 242 1.52 14.57 17.67
N GLY A 243 0.56 15.31 18.23
CA GLY A 243 0.83 16.51 19.05
C GLY A 243 1.40 17.72 18.29
N ARG A 244 1.85 17.59 17.03
CA ARG A 244 2.26 18.72 16.17
C ARG A 244 1.86 18.54 14.70
N TRP A 245 1.27 19.59 14.16
CA TRP A 245 1.05 19.80 12.73
C TRP A 245 2.04 20.89 12.25
N VAL A 246 2.86 20.60 11.25
CA VAL A 246 3.65 21.62 10.56
C VAL A 246 3.15 21.63 9.12
N GLY A 247 2.31 22.61 8.80
CA GLY A 247 1.78 22.78 7.45
C GLY A 247 1.89 24.23 7.00
N ASN A 248 2.70 24.43 5.96
CA ASN A 248 2.48 25.47 4.96
C ASN A 248 2.84 25.03 3.53
N LEU A 249 3.11 23.74 3.32
CA LEU A 249 3.11 23.12 2.01
C LEU A 249 2.04 22.02 1.99
N PRO A 250 1.36 21.81 0.85
CA PRO A 250 0.26 20.87 0.80
C PRO A 250 0.79 19.49 1.20
N THR A 251 0.19 18.87 2.23
CA THR A 251 0.04 17.42 2.48
C THR A 251 1.03 16.59 3.34
N HIS A 252 1.91 17.15 4.17
CA HIS A 252 2.79 16.35 5.05
C HIS A 252 2.40 16.40 6.54
N GLN A 253 2.56 15.30 7.26
CA GLN A 253 2.27 15.14 8.70
C GLN A 253 3.42 14.41 9.41
N TRP A 254 3.69 14.76 10.67
CA TRP A 254 4.70 14.11 11.52
C TRP A 254 3.98 13.22 12.52
N ILE A 255 4.40 11.98 12.73
CA ILE A 255 3.77 11.05 13.68
C ILE A 255 4.86 10.28 14.42
N SER A 256 4.72 10.06 15.73
CA SER A 256 5.65 9.20 16.48
C SER A 256 5.73 7.79 15.89
N SER A 257 6.93 7.22 15.79
CA SER A 257 7.14 5.86 15.25
C SER A 257 6.36 4.76 16.00
N LYS A 258 6.10 4.94 17.30
CA LYS A 258 5.29 4.03 18.12
C LYS A 258 3.79 4.10 17.78
N LEU A 259 3.32 5.25 17.32
CA LEU A 259 1.91 5.54 17.03
C LEU A 259 1.55 5.40 15.55
N LEU A 260 2.58 5.32 14.69
CA LEU A 260 2.45 5.12 13.25
C LEU A 260 1.51 3.96 12.91
N TRP A 261 1.66 2.83 13.59
CA TRP A 261 0.91 1.61 13.27
C TRP A 261 -0.56 1.67 13.66
N SER A 262 -0.92 2.46 14.67
CA SER A 262 -2.31 2.71 15.06
C SER A 262 -3.08 3.46 13.97
N ILE A 263 -2.40 4.32 13.21
CA ILE A 263 -2.97 5.11 12.10
C ILE A 263 -2.97 4.31 10.79
N VAL A 264 -1.96 3.46 10.59
CA VAL A 264 -1.84 2.57 9.41
C VAL A 264 -2.88 1.45 9.43
N ASP A 265 -3.44 1.10 10.59
CA ASP A 265 -4.63 0.24 10.66
C ASP A 265 -5.89 1.00 10.18
N LEU A 266 -6.08 0.98 8.86
CA LEU A 266 -7.19 1.60 8.13
C LEU A 266 -8.57 0.98 8.46
N SER A 267 -8.61 -0.06 9.30
CA SER A 267 -9.81 -0.74 9.78
C SER A 267 -10.31 -0.22 11.13
N GLY A 268 -9.45 0.44 11.93
CA GLY A 268 -9.64 0.42 13.39
C GLY A 268 -9.45 1.72 14.18
N CYS A 269 -9.07 2.84 13.58
CA CYS A 269 -8.88 4.10 14.33
C CYS A 269 -10.20 4.61 14.94
N ARG A 270 -10.50 4.20 16.19
CA ARG A 270 -11.49 4.81 17.07
C ARG A 270 -10.88 6.08 17.64
N CYS A 271 -11.15 7.20 16.98
CA CYS A 271 -10.76 8.50 17.49
C CYS A 271 -11.77 8.82 18.60
N GLY A 272 -11.29 8.85 19.85
CA GLY A 272 -12.12 9.11 21.02
C GLY A 272 -12.92 10.38 20.79
N SER A 273 -14.24 10.25 20.94
CA SER A 273 -15.14 11.38 21.01
C SER A 273 -15.03 11.98 22.41
N ASP A 274 -14.36 13.12 22.50
CA ASP A 274 -14.61 14.14 23.50
C ASP A 274 -15.14 15.40 22.78
#